data_AF-A0A4R4TCD1-F1
#
_entry.id   AF-A0A4R4TCD1-F1
#
_cell.length_a   1.000
_cell.length_b   1.000
_cell.length_c   1.000
_cell.angle_alpha   90.00
_cell.angle_beta   90.00
_cell.angle_gamma   90.00
#
_symmetry.space_group_name_H-M   'P 1'
#
loop_
_entity.id
_entity.type
_entity.pdbx_description
1 polymer ?
#
loop_
_entity_poly.entity_id
_entity_poly.type
_entity_poly.pdbx_seq_one_letter_code
_entity_poly.pdbx_strand_id
1 'polypeptide(L)'
;MSTKTTQVSSTTDLVDLLKAQHGRIRDLFDEVMHSEGQERKESFRALVRLLAVHETAEEEIVHPVARRLPGGDGIVDDRLAEEREAKELLSELDGMDTDDPAFLKSLDKLRMDVLTHARA
;
A
#
# COMPACT_ATOMS: atom_id res chain seq x y z
N MET A 1 22.95 19.25 15.07
CA MET A 1 21.79 18.34 15.14
C MET A 1 21.88 17.41 13.95
N SER A 2 22.35 16.19 14.13
CA SER A 2 22.53 15.23 13.04
C SER A 2 21.23 14.48 12.81
N THR A 3 20.59 14.73 11.67
CA THR A 3 19.52 13.89 11.14
C THR A 3 20.11 12.54 10.77
N LYS A 4 19.80 11.51 11.57
CA LYS A 4 20.20 10.13 11.29
C LYS A 4 19.25 9.58 10.23
N THR A 5 19.63 9.67 8.96
CA THR A 5 19.00 8.91 7.88
C THR A 5 19.19 7.43 8.21
N THR A 6 18.12 6.73 8.57
CA THR A 6 18.15 5.28 8.75
C THR A 6 18.40 4.66 7.37
N GLN A 7 19.63 4.22 7.11
CA GLN A 7 19.90 3.34 5.98
C GLN A 7 19.37 1.95 6.31
N VAL A 8 18.55 1.40 5.41
CA VAL A 8 18.19 -0.02 5.43
C VAL A 8 19.46 -0.80 5.09
N SER A 9 20.01 -1.53 6.06
CA SER A 9 21.33 -2.16 5.93
C SER A 9 21.26 -3.68 5.81
N SER A 10 20.08 -4.27 5.98
CA SER A 10 19.85 -5.71 5.93
C SER A 10 18.44 -6.05 5.44
N THR A 11 18.23 -7.30 5.01
CA THR A 11 16.90 -7.83 4.65
C THR A 11 15.93 -7.75 5.83
N THR A 12 16.39 -7.95 7.07
CA THR A 12 15.56 -7.80 8.28
C THR A 12 15.07 -6.37 8.43
N ASP A 13 15.94 -5.38 8.23
CA ASP A 13 15.55 -3.96 8.29
C ASP A 13 14.50 -3.62 7.22
N LEU A 14 14.59 -4.23 6.04
CA LEU A 14 13.61 -4.05 4.96
C LEU A 14 12.26 -4.67 5.31
N VAL A 15 12.24 -5.90 5.84
CA VAL A 15 11.00 -6.57 6.25
C VAL A 15 10.31 -5.77 7.36
N ASP A 16 11.05 -5.28 8.35
CA ASP A 16 10.49 -4.46 9.42
C ASP A 16 9.97 -3.11 8.91
N LEU A 17 10.66 -2.51 7.93
CA LEU A 17 10.19 -1.29 7.25
C LEU A 17 8.86 -1.54 6.51
N LEU A 18 8.75 -2.61 5.73
CA LEU A 18 7.53 -2.93 4.99
C LEU A 18 6.36 -3.23 5.94
N LYS A 19 6.59 -3.94 7.04
CA LYS A 19 5.57 -4.16 8.09
C LYS A 19 5.13 -2.85 8.75
N ALA A 20 6.05 -1.93 9.00
CA ALA A 20 5.69 -0.61 9.52
C ALA A 20 4.85 0.19 8.49
N GLN A 21 5.18 0.07 7.20
CA GLN A 21 4.37 0.67 6.13
C GLN A 21 2.96 0.05 6.06
N HIS A 22 2.79 -1.27 6.20
CA HIS A 22 1.46 -1.89 6.29
C HIS A 22 0.62 -1.29 7.43
N GLY A 23 1.22 -1.09 8.60
CA GLY A 23 0.57 -0.42 9.72
C GLY A 23 0.11 0.99 9.37
N ARG A 24 0.99 1.79 8.74
CA ARG A 24 0.65 3.16 8.34
C ARG A 24 -0.40 3.22 7.23
N ILE A 25 -0.38 2.29 6.29
CA ILE A 25 -1.40 2.16 5.23
C ILE A 25 -2.77 1.90 5.85
N ARG A 26 -2.87 0.97 6.81
CA ARG A 26 -4.11 0.71 7.54
C ARG A 26 -4.62 1.96 8.26
N ASP A 27 -3.74 2.65 8.98
CA ASP A 27 -4.12 3.87 9.70
C ASP A 27 -4.60 4.97 8.73
N LEU A 28 -3.99 5.09 7.55
CA LEU A 28 -4.42 6.03 6.50
C LEU A 28 -5.78 5.67 5.90
N PHE A 29 -6.09 4.39 5.69
CA PHE A 29 -7.45 3.99 5.31
C PHE A 29 -8.48 4.44 6.36
N ASP A 30 -8.18 4.22 7.64
CA ASP A 30 -9.05 4.65 8.73
C ASP A 30 -9.19 6.19 8.76
N GLU A 31 -8.09 6.94 8.57
CA GLU A 31 -8.10 8.41 8.46
C GLU A 31 -9.02 8.87 7.30
N VAL A 32 -8.95 8.25 6.11
CA VAL A 32 -9.81 8.62 4.97
C VAL A 32 -11.29 8.30 5.25
N MET A 33 -11.58 7.15 5.87
CA MET A 33 -12.95 6.73 6.18
C MET A 33 -13.66 7.64 7.19
N HIS A 34 -12.92 8.22 8.13
CA HIS A 34 -13.49 8.99 9.25
C HIS A 34 -13.32 10.51 9.12
N SER A 35 -12.65 10.98 8.07
CA SER A 35 -12.51 12.41 7.76
C SER A 35 -13.49 12.84 6.67
N GLU A 36 -13.67 14.15 6.48
CA GLU A 36 -14.54 14.74 5.47
C GLU A 36 -13.86 15.91 4.74
N GLY A 37 -14.36 16.27 3.56
CA GLY A 37 -13.91 17.45 2.83
C GLY A 37 -12.40 17.48 2.57
N GLN A 38 -11.75 18.56 2.95
CA GLN A 38 -10.33 18.76 2.67
C GLN A 38 -9.42 17.77 3.40
N GLU A 39 -9.77 17.38 4.63
CA GLU A 39 -9.00 16.40 5.42
C GLU A 39 -9.02 15.03 4.74
N ARG A 40 -10.19 14.58 4.25
CA ARG A 40 -10.31 13.33 3.48
C ARG A 40 -9.44 13.35 2.23
N LYS A 41 -9.44 14.46 1.49
CA LYS A 41 -8.63 14.64 0.27
C LYS A 41 -7.13 14.55 0.58
N GLU A 42 -6.70 15.10 1.70
CA GLU A 42 -5.29 15.06 2.12
C GLU A 42 -4.86 13.66 2.58
N SER A 43 -5.67 13.00 3.41
CA SER A 43 -5.44 11.63 3.85
C SER A 43 -5.42 10.66 2.67
N PHE A 44 -6.32 10.84 1.70
CA PHE A 44 -6.36 9.99 0.50
C PHE A 44 -5.13 10.18 -0.37
N ARG A 45 -4.66 11.42 -0.57
CA ARG A 45 -3.38 11.68 -1.26
C ARG A 45 -2.18 11.08 -0.53
N ALA A 46 -2.18 11.10 0.80
CA ALA A 46 -1.13 10.47 1.59
C ALA A 46 -1.14 8.95 1.44
N LEU A 47 -2.34 8.33 1.43
CA LEU A 47 -2.54 6.91 1.15
C LEU A 47 -2.00 6.51 -0.23
N VAL A 48 -2.41 7.23 -1.29
CA VAL A 48 -1.95 6.98 -2.67
C VAL A 48 -0.42 7.03 -2.76
N ARG A 49 0.21 8.05 -2.17
CA ARG A 49 1.67 8.20 -2.19
C ARG A 49 2.38 7.06 -1.47
N LEU A 50 1.87 6.64 -0.32
CA LEU A 50 2.48 5.56 0.45
C LEU A 50 2.36 4.22 -0.27
N LEU A 51 1.19 3.91 -0.83
CA LEU A 51 0.97 2.71 -1.64
C LEU A 51 1.96 2.65 -2.81
N ALA A 52 2.11 3.74 -3.57
CA ALA A 52 3.03 3.78 -4.71
C ALA A 52 4.50 3.50 -4.31
N VAL A 53 4.96 4.09 -3.20
CA VAL A 53 6.33 3.86 -2.70
C VAL A 53 6.50 2.44 -2.18
N HIS A 54 5.49 1.92 -1.46
CA HIS A 54 5.50 0.58 -0.89
C HIS A 54 5.63 -0.48 -1.99
N GLU A 55 4.76 -0.41 -2.99
CA GLU A 55 4.71 -1.35 -4.11
C GLU A 55 5.98 -1.27 -4.97
N THR A 56 6.52 -0.07 -5.20
CA THR A 56 7.80 0.07 -5.89
C THR A 56 8.93 -0.66 -5.15
N ALA A 57 8.95 -0.60 -3.82
CA ALA A 57 9.95 -1.33 -3.03
C ALA A 57 9.75 -2.85 -3.13
N GLU A 58 8.51 -3.32 -3.19
CA GLU A 58 8.19 -4.73 -3.38
C GLU A 58 8.63 -5.21 -4.77
N GLU A 59 8.25 -4.51 -5.83
CA GLU A 59 8.59 -4.85 -7.22
C GLU A 59 10.10 -4.81 -7.49
N GLU A 60 10.81 -3.80 -7.00
CA GLU A 60 12.23 -3.61 -7.31
C GLU A 60 13.18 -4.44 -6.43
N ILE A 61 12.73 -4.84 -5.23
CA ILE A 61 13.61 -5.47 -4.23
C ILE A 61 13.04 -6.81 -3.75
N VAL A 62 11.81 -6.84 -3.27
CA VAL A 62 11.23 -8.03 -2.63
C VAL A 62 10.96 -9.13 -3.65
N HIS A 63 10.26 -8.81 -4.74
CA HIS A 63 9.90 -9.76 -5.79
C HIS A 63 11.13 -10.45 -6.42
N PRO A 64 12.21 -9.74 -6.82
CA PRO A 64 13.41 -10.38 -7.34
C PRO A 64 14.12 -11.32 -6.36
N VAL A 65 14.03 -11.03 -5.05
CA VAL A 65 14.60 -11.89 -4.01
C VAL A 65 13.70 -13.10 -3.78
N ALA A 66 12.39 -12.89 -3.68
CA ALA A 66 11.40 -13.95 -3.46
C ALA A 66 11.38 -14.98 -4.59
N ARG A 67 11.46 -14.55 -5.87
CA ARG A 67 11.52 -15.47 -7.03
C ARG A 67 12.68 -16.46 -6.99
N ARG A 68 13.78 -16.13 -6.28
CA ARG A 68 14.94 -17.02 -6.15
C ARG A 68 14.71 -18.16 -5.15
N LEU A 69 13.64 -18.09 -4.36
CA LEU A 69 13.29 -19.11 -3.38
C LEU A 69 12.47 -20.24 -4.03
N PRO A 70 12.54 -21.48 -3.52
CA PRO A 70 11.71 -22.57 -4.01
C PRO A 70 10.22 -22.22 -3.93
N GLY A 71 9.51 -22.27 -5.06
CA GLY A 71 8.10 -21.89 -5.15
C GLY A 71 7.83 -20.38 -5.18
N GLY A 72 8.88 -19.56 -5.17
CA GLY A 72 8.77 -18.10 -5.12
C GLY A 72 8.13 -17.47 -6.36
N ASP A 73 8.29 -18.08 -7.53
CA ASP A 73 7.66 -17.57 -8.76
C ASP A 73 6.13 -17.51 -8.66
N GLY A 74 5.49 -18.57 -8.18
CA GLY A 74 4.03 -18.59 -8.00
C GLY A 74 3.55 -17.59 -6.97
N ILE A 75 4.27 -17.46 -5.85
CA ILE A 75 3.95 -16.46 -4.80
C ILE A 75 4.00 -15.05 -5.38
N VAL A 76 5.05 -14.71 -6.13
CA VAL A 76 5.22 -13.38 -6.72
C VAL A 76 4.18 -13.14 -7.82
N ASP A 77 3.85 -14.14 -8.63
CA ASP A 77 2.80 -14.02 -9.65
C ASP A 77 1.43 -13.72 -9.02
N ASP A 78 1.10 -14.38 -7.90
CA ASP A 78 -0.12 -14.11 -7.14
C ASP A 78 -0.11 -12.69 -6.55
N ARG A 79 1.02 -12.23 -5.99
CA ARG A 79 1.16 -10.85 -5.46
C ARG A 79 0.93 -9.80 -6.56
N LEU A 80 1.59 -9.95 -7.71
CA LEU A 80 1.47 -9.04 -8.85
C LEU A 80 0.04 -8.98 -9.42
N ALA A 81 -0.75 -10.05 -9.27
CA ALA A 81 -2.16 -10.05 -9.66
C ALA A 81 -3.00 -9.23 -8.67
N GLU A 82 -2.84 -9.45 -7.37
CA GLU A 82 -3.54 -8.69 -6.31
C GLU A 82 -3.21 -7.19 -6.37
N GLU A 83 -1.94 -6.85 -6.52
CA GLU A 83 -1.44 -5.49 -6.67
C GLU A 83 -2.04 -4.76 -7.88
N ARG A 84 -2.19 -5.46 -9.00
CA ARG A 84 -2.81 -4.90 -10.20
C ARG A 84 -4.29 -4.58 -9.99
N GLU A 85 -5.03 -5.48 -9.37
CA GLU A 85 -6.44 -5.25 -9.03
C GLU A 85 -6.59 -4.05 -8.08
N ALA A 86 -5.71 -3.93 -7.08
CA ALA A 86 -5.68 -2.80 -6.17
C ALA A 86 -5.33 -1.48 -6.89
N LYS A 87 -4.35 -1.48 -7.79
CA LYS A 87 -3.97 -0.32 -8.64
C LYS A 87 -5.12 0.15 -9.53
N GLU A 88 -5.85 -0.78 -10.16
CA GLU A 88 -7.02 -0.46 -10.99
C GLU A 88 -8.09 0.25 -10.17
N LEU A 89 -8.44 -0.29 -9.00
CA LEU A 89 -9.43 0.32 -8.11
C LEU A 89 -8.95 1.66 -7.53
N LEU A 90 -7.66 1.80 -7.22
CA LEU A 90 -7.07 3.07 -6.79
C LEU A 90 -7.14 4.13 -7.89
N SER A 91 -6.92 3.74 -9.15
CA SER A 91 -7.05 4.64 -10.31
C SER A 91 -8.50 5.10 -10.53
N GLU A 92 -9.48 4.23 -10.28
CA GLU A 92 -10.89 4.63 -10.31
C GLU A 92 -11.18 5.66 -9.21
N LEU A 93 -10.73 5.39 -7.98
CA LEU A 93 -10.89 6.27 -6.81
C LEU A 93 -10.24 7.64 -6.99
N ASP A 94 -9.06 7.73 -7.62
CA ASP A 94 -8.36 9.01 -7.88
C ASP A 94 -9.15 9.93 -8.83
N GLY A 95 -10.00 9.37 -9.68
CA GLY A 95 -10.91 10.12 -10.55
C GLY A 95 -12.22 10.55 -9.90
N MET A 96 -12.50 10.12 -8.66
CA MET A 96 -13.76 10.38 -7.97
C MET A 96 -13.68 11.61 -7.06
N ASP A 97 -14.83 12.24 -6.79
CA ASP A 97 -14.92 13.17 -5.66
C ASP A 97 -14.95 12.36 -4.37
N THR A 98 -14.05 12.67 -3.44
CA THR A 98 -13.95 11.95 -2.16
C THR A 98 -15.20 12.12 -1.29
N ASP A 99 -16.02 13.13 -1.58
CA ASP A 99 -17.28 13.40 -0.88
C ASP A 99 -18.48 12.64 -1.50
N ASP A 100 -18.29 11.93 -2.63
CA ASP A 100 -19.31 11.08 -3.24
C ASP A 100 -19.57 9.82 -2.38
N PRO A 101 -20.83 9.46 -2.05
CA PRO A 101 -21.13 8.23 -1.33
C PRO A 101 -20.56 6.95 -1.98
N ALA A 102 -20.41 6.92 -3.30
CA ALA A 102 -19.80 5.80 -4.01
C ALA A 102 -18.30 5.66 -3.72
N PHE A 103 -17.60 6.77 -3.40
CA PHE A 103 -16.18 6.76 -3.09
C PHE A 103 -15.88 5.89 -1.87
N LEU A 104 -16.61 6.06 -0.77
CA LEU A 104 -16.38 5.28 0.45
C LEU A 104 -16.64 3.79 0.26
N LYS A 105 -17.59 3.42 -0.62
CA LYS A 105 -17.85 2.03 -0.96
C LYS A 105 -16.69 1.40 -1.73
N SER A 106 -16.18 2.10 -2.75
CA SER A 106 -15.02 1.65 -3.52
C SER A 106 -13.74 1.64 -2.67
N LEU A 107 -13.59 2.61 -1.76
CA LEU A 107 -12.48 2.68 -0.82
C LEU A 107 -12.49 1.51 0.16
N ASP A 108 -13.66 1.11 0.69
CA ASP A 108 -13.74 -0.04 1.59
C ASP A 108 -13.38 -1.35 0.87
N LYS A 109 -13.74 -1.49 -0.41
CA LYS A 109 -13.26 -2.61 -1.23
C LYS A 109 -11.73 -2.59 -1.34
N LEU A 110 -11.13 -1.47 -1.73
CA LEU A 110 -9.68 -1.33 -1.82
C LEU A 110 -8.99 -1.65 -0.49
N ARG A 111 -9.57 -1.17 0.61
CA ARG A 111 -9.09 -1.43 1.97
C ARG A 111 -9.07 -2.92 2.26
N MET A 112 -10.11 -3.67 1.89
CA MET A 112 -10.15 -5.11 2.09
C MET A 112 -9.06 -5.84 1.30
N ASP A 113 -8.86 -5.47 0.04
CA ASP A 113 -7.87 -6.07 -0.85
C ASP A 113 -6.44 -5.81 -0.32
N VAL A 114 -6.10 -4.55 -0.03
CA VAL A 114 -4.79 -4.15 0.48
C VAL A 114 -4.50 -4.75 1.88
N LEU A 115 -5.50 -4.78 2.77
CA LEU A 115 -5.28 -5.39 4.09
C LEU A 115 -5.15 -6.91 4.03
N THR A 116 -5.68 -7.56 3.00
CA THR A 116 -5.48 -8.98 2.75
C THR A 116 -4.04 -9.24 2.29
N HIS A 117 -3.55 -8.45 1.33
CA HIS A 117 -2.13 -8.45 0.92
C HIS A 117 -1.20 -8.27 2.13
N ALA A 118 -1.46 -7.28 2.98
CA ALA A 118 -0.60 -6.94 4.11
C ALA A 118 -0.51 -8.01 5.22
N ARG A 119 -1.39 -9.01 5.23
CA ARG A 119 -1.46 -10.09 6.24
C ARG A 119 -0.90 -11.43 5.76
N ALA A 120 -0.74 -11.62 4.45
CA ALA A 120 -0.23 -12.85 3.85
C ALA A 120 1.27 -13.05 4.16
#